data_AF-A0A3A9SLQ9-F1
#
_entry.id   AF-A0A3A9SLQ9-F1
#
_cell.length_a   1.000
_cell.length_b   1.000
_cell.length_c   1.000
_cell.angle_alpha   90.00
_cell.angle_beta   90.00
_cell.angle_gamma   90.00
#
_symmetry.space_group_name_H-M   'P 1'
#
loop_
_entity.id
_entity.type
_entity.pdbx_description
1 polymer ?
#
loop_
_entity_poly.entity_id
_entity_poly.type
_entity_poly.pdbx_seq_one_letter_code
_entity_poly.pdbx_strand_id
1 'polypeptide(L)'
;MKMKTQAVAALFAAGMMALTGFAGVQSILGGTITAVEKTMEENEGSGLSESGDAGEVGSVTKYKSLDEIVKSLDEGWGYAYVKIAGYPEKALAVAPSDDAFADRSGIVYRDGKAVAGYVTIYTKSANGKIVCAGSLKTGVSKNYFNMDKNGVIYVLPGNNYETYFLSVDGTELLHKDFIQVDKSTMETAWGYTRATNKDKTVERDFTLAEFQEYCKKAPHEEGYVKFTVK
;
A
#
# COMPACT_ATOMS: atom_id res chain seq x y z
N MET A 1 56.44 -7.23 14.39
CA MET A 1 55.10 -6.62 14.42
C MET A 1 54.25 -7.32 13.37
N LYS A 2 53.34 -8.22 13.78
CA LYS A 2 51.86 -8.08 13.75
C LYS A 2 51.36 -7.69 12.35
N MET A 3 50.56 -8.47 11.61
CA MET A 3 49.42 -9.33 11.94
C MET A 3 49.17 -10.41 10.85
N LYS A 4 48.69 -11.59 11.25
CA LYS A 4 47.99 -12.60 10.42
C LYS A 4 46.49 -12.31 10.48
N THR A 5 45.73 -12.28 9.37
CA THR A 5 44.26 -12.56 9.32
C THR A 5 43.84 -12.63 7.84
N GLN A 6 43.65 -13.82 7.25
CA GLN A 6 42.43 -14.65 7.08
C GLN A 6 41.93 -14.61 5.62
N ALA A 7 41.91 -15.79 5.00
CA ALA A 7 41.10 -16.10 3.85
C ALA A 7 39.64 -16.35 4.28
N VAL A 8 38.66 -15.95 3.48
CA VAL A 8 37.39 -16.67 3.30
C VAL A 8 36.97 -16.57 1.83
N ALA A 9 36.92 -17.72 1.18
CA ALA A 9 36.16 -17.97 -0.02
C ALA A 9 34.72 -18.34 0.36
N ALA A 10 33.73 -17.83 -0.39
CA ALA A 10 32.38 -18.36 -0.57
C ALA A 10 31.75 -17.49 -1.69
N LEU A 11 31.60 -17.90 -2.96
CA LEU A 11 30.83 -19.00 -3.55
C LEU A 11 29.40 -19.10 -2.99
N PHE A 12 28.42 -18.66 -3.79
CA PHE A 12 27.07 -19.21 -4.03
C PHE A 12 26.34 -18.17 -4.93
N ALA A 13 25.50 -18.46 -5.89
CA ALA A 13 25.21 -19.62 -6.72
C ALA A 13 24.35 -19.06 -7.87
N ALA A 14 24.42 -19.68 -9.03
CA ALA A 14 23.57 -19.39 -10.18
C ALA A 14 22.07 -19.37 -9.81
N GLY A 15 21.35 -18.37 -10.30
CA GLY A 15 19.90 -18.38 -10.45
C GLY A 15 19.55 -18.10 -11.90
N MET A 16 19.83 -19.06 -12.79
CA MET A 16 19.23 -19.09 -14.12
C MET A 16 17.71 -19.12 -13.94
N MET A 17 17.00 -18.05 -14.27
CA MET A 17 15.60 -18.22 -14.65
C MET A 17 15.58 -18.56 -16.13
N ALA A 18 15.44 -19.85 -16.38
CA ALA A 18 15.05 -20.39 -17.66
C ALA A 18 13.77 -19.67 -18.11
N LEU A 19 13.89 -18.87 -19.18
CA LEU A 19 12.76 -18.46 -19.99
C LEU A 19 12.34 -19.71 -20.78
N THR A 20 11.60 -20.60 -20.11
CA THR A 20 10.86 -21.65 -20.80
C THR A 20 9.70 -20.96 -21.50
N GLY A 21 9.92 -20.63 -22.76
CA GLY A 21 8.86 -20.22 -23.67
C GLY A 21 7.77 -21.30 -23.70
N PHE A 22 6.54 -20.89 -23.44
CA PHE A 22 5.39 -21.68 -23.85
C PHE A 22 5.23 -21.53 -25.36
N ALA A 23 5.83 -22.46 -26.09
CA ALA A 23 5.35 -22.83 -27.42
C ALA A 23 4.28 -23.92 -27.25
N GLY A 24 3.10 -23.67 -27.84
CA GLY A 24 1.96 -24.57 -27.93
C GLY A 24 0.71 -23.75 -28.28
N VAL A 25 0.59 -23.19 -29.48
CA VAL A 25 0.12 -23.79 -30.75
C VAL A 25 -1.37 -24.14 -30.76
N GLN A 26 -2.05 -23.47 -31.71
CA GLN A 26 -3.29 -23.79 -32.43
C GLN A 26 -4.68 -23.52 -31.82
N SER A 27 -5.18 -22.33 -32.18
CA SER A 27 -6.40 -22.08 -32.96
C SER A 27 -7.66 -22.90 -32.65
N ILE A 28 -8.63 -22.23 -32.04
CA ILE A 28 -10.06 -22.40 -32.37
C ILE A 28 -10.65 -21.01 -32.63
N LEU A 29 -10.86 -20.73 -33.92
CA LEU A 29 -11.83 -19.81 -34.52
C LEU A 29 -12.16 -18.49 -33.78
N GLY A 30 -11.65 -17.38 -34.34
CA GLY A 30 -12.33 -16.09 -34.29
C GLY A 30 -11.80 -15.07 -33.28
N GLY A 31 -10.57 -14.61 -33.44
CA GLY A 31 -10.06 -13.42 -32.75
C GLY A 31 -8.56 -13.28 -32.94
N THR A 32 -8.12 -12.22 -33.61
CA THR A 32 -6.71 -11.83 -33.68
C THR A 32 -6.24 -11.44 -32.27
N ILE A 33 -5.62 -12.38 -31.55
CA ILE A 33 -4.87 -12.06 -30.35
C ILE A 33 -3.51 -11.55 -30.80
N THR A 34 -3.38 -10.24 -30.95
CA THR A 34 -2.07 -9.59 -31.04
C THR A 34 -1.37 -9.77 -29.70
N ALA A 35 -0.46 -10.73 -29.62
CA ALA A 35 0.50 -10.83 -28.53
C ALA A 35 1.47 -9.65 -28.65
N VAL A 36 1.21 -8.57 -27.91
CA VAL A 36 2.16 -7.48 -27.76
C VAL A 36 3.17 -7.93 -26.71
N GLU A 37 4.36 -8.30 -27.20
CA GLU A 37 5.52 -8.61 -26.37
C GLU A 37 6.03 -7.30 -25.74
N LYS A 38 5.40 -6.88 -24.63
CA LYS A 38 5.86 -5.75 -23.85
C LYS A 38 7.06 -6.22 -23.03
N THR A 39 8.25 -5.75 -23.40
CA THR A 39 9.49 -5.99 -22.68
C THR A 39 9.29 -5.53 -21.23
N MET A 40 9.50 -6.45 -20.28
CA MET A 40 9.35 -6.15 -18.86
C MET A 40 10.45 -5.17 -18.43
N GLU A 41 10.10 -3.90 -18.27
CA GLU A 41 10.88 -3.03 -17.39
C GLU A 41 10.74 -3.56 -15.96
N GLU A 42 11.87 -3.66 -15.25
CA GLU A 42 11.87 -3.88 -13.80
C GLU A 42 10.90 -2.88 -13.17
N ASN A 43 9.81 -3.37 -12.57
CA ASN A 43 8.87 -2.57 -11.81
C ASN A 43 9.52 -2.12 -10.49
N GLU A 44 10.54 -1.27 -10.56
CA GLU A 44 11.02 -0.43 -9.46
C GLU A 44 9.97 0.65 -9.09
N GLY A 45 8.90 0.80 -9.88
CA GLY A 45 7.93 1.90 -9.79
C GLY A 45 6.65 1.66 -8.97
N SER A 46 6.41 0.48 -8.38
CA SER A 46 5.17 0.21 -7.62
C SER A 46 5.22 0.59 -6.14
N GLY A 47 6.17 1.47 -5.77
CA GLY A 47 6.19 2.08 -4.44
C GLY A 47 4.81 2.63 -4.12
N LEU A 48 4.27 2.29 -2.94
CA LEU A 48 3.00 2.81 -2.41
C LEU A 48 2.89 4.29 -2.82
N SER A 49 1.96 4.62 -3.72
CA SER A 49 1.90 5.96 -4.29
C SER A 49 1.69 6.94 -3.15
N GLU A 50 2.59 7.90 -3.02
CA GLU A 50 2.58 8.86 -1.92
C GLU A 50 2.75 8.27 -0.50
N SER A 51 3.31 7.06 -0.34
CA SER A 51 3.80 6.66 0.97
C SER A 51 4.86 7.64 1.43
N GLY A 52 4.60 8.28 2.56
CA GLY A 52 5.45 9.35 3.09
C GLY A 52 6.90 8.92 3.27
N ASP A 53 7.14 7.61 3.50
CA ASP A 53 8.40 7.08 3.99
C ASP A 53 8.70 5.67 3.43
N ALA A 54 8.87 5.54 2.11
CA ALA A 54 9.23 4.25 1.48
C ALA A 54 10.49 3.58 2.10
N GLY A 55 11.39 4.36 2.71
CA GLY A 55 12.59 3.86 3.41
C GLY A 55 12.35 3.28 4.80
N GLU A 56 11.16 3.44 5.39
CA GLU A 56 10.84 2.97 6.74
C GLU A 56 9.87 1.78 6.77
N VAL A 57 9.33 1.37 5.62
CA VAL A 57 8.44 0.20 5.53
C VAL A 57 9.17 -1.06 6.00
N GLY A 58 8.54 -1.84 6.87
CA GLY A 58 9.10 -3.04 7.48
C GLY A 58 10.13 -2.77 8.58
N SER A 59 10.47 -1.51 8.86
CA SER A 59 11.46 -1.17 9.88
C SER A 59 10.95 -1.49 11.29
N VAL A 60 11.82 -2.09 12.10
CA VAL A 60 11.54 -2.34 13.52
C VAL A 60 11.67 -1.04 14.29
N THR A 61 10.61 -0.68 15.00
CA THR A 61 10.60 0.50 15.86
C THR A 61 11.31 0.25 17.19
N LYS A 62 11.59 1.32 17.93
CA LYS A 62 12.11 1.23 19.31
C LYS A 62 11.08 0.76 20.35
N TYR A 63 9.80 0.70 19.99
CA TYR A 63 8.70 0.43 20.90
C TYR A 63 8.46 -1.06 21.09
N LYS A 64 8.01 -1.45 22.28
CA LYS A 64 7.71 -2.85 22.64
C LYS A 64 6.25 -3.22 22.41
N SER A 65 5.37 -2.22 22.35
CA SER A 65 3.94 -2.40 22.08
C SER A 65 3.36 -1.20 21.33
N LEU A 66 2.19 -1.41 20.70
CA LEU A 66 1.43 -0.32 20.07
C LEU A 66 0.98 0.72 21.12
N ASP A 67 0.69 0.29 22.34
CA ASP A 67 0.29 1.19 23.43
C ASP A 67 1.44 2.12 23.87
N GLU A 68 2.69 1.68 23.76
CA GLU A 68 3.85 2.55 24.00
C GLU A 68 3.94 3.68 22.96
N ILE A 69 3.55 3.40 21.70
CA ILE A 69 3.44 4.43 20.66
C ILE A 69 2.36 5.44 21.04
N VAL A 70 1.16 4.97 21.40
CA VAL A 70 0.05 5.87 21.81
C VAL A 70 0.46 6.77 22.98
N LYS A 71 1.19 6.22 23.95
CA LYS A 71 1.70 7.00 25.09
C LYS A 71 2.76 8.02 24.70
N SER A 72 3.56 7.77 23.67
CA SER A 72 4.62 8.67 23.22
C SER A 72 4.16 9.74 22.23
N LEU A 73 2.93 9.67 21.72
CA LEU A 73 2.39 10.70 20.81
C LEU A 73 2.41 12.09 21.46
N ASP A 74 2.65 13.13 20.66
CA ASP A 74 2.52 14.51 21.12
C ASP A 74 1.03 14.92 21.21
N GLU A 75 0.75 16.01 21.91
CA GLU A 75 -0.61 16.58 21.98
C GLU A 75 -1.11 16.96 20.58
N GLY A 76 -2.39 16.68 20.32
CA GLY A 76 -3.06 16.89 19.05
C GLY A 76 -2.87 15.75 18.04
N TRP A 77 -1.92 14.83 18.24
CA TRP A 77 -1.80 13.65 17.38
C TRP A 77 -2.99 12.72 17.60
N GLY A 78 -3.41 12.03 16.54
CA GLY A 78 -4.49 11.07 16.61
C GLY A 78 -4.04 9.64 16.39
N TYR A 79 -4.79 8.70 16.95
CA TYR A 79 -4.58 7.28 16.76
C TYR A 79 -5.89 6.49 16.63
N ALA A 80 -5.83 5.36 15.94
CA ALA A 80 -6.93 4.42 15.81
C ALA A 80 -6.42 2.98 15.72
N TYR A 81 -7.02 2.06 16.50
CA TYR A 81 -6.77 0.62 16.33
C TYR A 81 -7.73 0.07 15.29
N VAL A 82 -7.20 -0.36 14.15
CA VAL A 82 -7.98 -0.79 12.97
C VAL A 82 -7.72 -2.25 12.62
N LYS A 83 -8.75 -2.92 12.09
CA LYS A 83 -8.65 -4.27 11.54
C LYS A 83 -8.46 -4.16 10.03
N ILE A 84 -7.23 -4.27 9.56
CA ILE A 84 -6.91 -4.19 8.13
C ILE A 84 -6.96 -5.60 7.54
N ALA A 85 -7.48 -5.72 6.32
CA ALA A 85 -7.57 -6.99 5.62
C ALA A 85 -6.19 -7.62 5.46
N GLY A 86 -6.14 -8.96 5.41
CA GLY A 86 -4.89 -9.70 5.25
C GLY A 86 -4.06 -9.90 6.53
N TYR A 87 -4.28 -9.10 7.58
CA TYR A 87 -3.55 -9.19 8.85
C TYR A 87 -4.43 -9.73 9.99
N PRO A 88 -3.98 -10.71 10.78
CA PRO A 88 -4.80 -11.37 11.80
C PRO A 88 -5.05 -10.55 13.06
N GLU A 89 -4.21 -9.57 13.39
CA GLU A 89 -4.37 -8.72 14.59
C GLU A 89 -4.95 -7.33 14.22
N LYS A 90 -5.05 -6.43 15.21
CA LYS A 90 -5.34 -5.02 14.96
C LYS A 90 -4.03 -4.28 14.72
N ALA A 91 -4.01 -3.39 13.74
CA ALA A 91 -2.95 -2.43 13.52
C ALA A 91 -3.26 -1.11 14.24
N LEU A 92 -2.24 -0.29 14.46
CA LEU A 92 -2.37 1.09 14.95
C LEU A 92 -2.14 2.05 13.78
N ALA A 93 -3.18 2.78 13.37
CA ALA A 93 -3.02 3.94 12.52
C ALA A 93 -2.73 5.17 13.40
N VAL A 94 -1.71 5.94 13.05
CA VAL A 94 -1.31 7.18 13.73
C VAL A 94 -1.31 8.32 12.72
N ALA A 95 -1.84 9.47 13.12
CA ALA A 95 -1.86 10.67 12.30
C ALA A 95 -1.29 11.86 13.10
N PRO A 96 -0.43 12.70 12.49
CA PRO A 96 0.12 13.88 13.16
C PRO A 96 -0.96 14.95 13.42
N SER A 97 -0.71 15.82 14.39
CA SER A 97 -1.63 16.90 14.78
C SER A 97 -1.85 17.93 13.67
N ASP A 98 -0.76 18.39 13.07
CA ASP A 98 -0.76 19.46 12.08
C ASP A 98 0.02 19.08 10.83
N ASP A 99 -0.40 19.72 9.74
CA ASP A 99 0.17 19.58 8.43
C ASP A 99 1.50 20.34 8.31
N ALA A 100 2.64 19.65 8.37
CA ALA A 100 3.93 20.26 8.05
C ALA A 100 4.08 20.61 6.54
N PHE A 101 3.15 20.17 5.69
CA PHE A 101 3.21 20.28 4.23
C PHE A 101 1.81 20.54 3.66
N ALA A 102 1.45 21.81 3.43
CA ALA A 102 0.14 22.38 3.01
C ALA A 102 -0.85 21.60 2.10
N ASP A 103 -0.51 20.41 1.62
CA ASP A 103 -1.29 19.40 0.92
C ASP A 103 -1.58 18.11 1.74
N ARG A 104 -1.19 18.01 3.02
CA ARG A 104 -1.21 16.76 3.83
C ARG A 104 -1.90 16.94 5.17
N SER A 105 -3.22 17.07 5.14
CA SER A 105 -4.02 17.14 6.36
C SER A 105 -3.70 15.94 7.30
N GLY A 106 -3.02 16.20 8.41
CA GLY A 106 -2.93 15.30 9.56
C GLY A 106 -4.31 15.10 10.17
N ILE A 107 -4.50 15.37 11.45
CA ILE A 107 -5.83 15.36 12.05
C ILE A 107 -6.69 16.52 11.54
N VAL A 108 -7.90 16.20 11.07
CA VAL A 108 -8.92 17.15 10.63
C VAL A 108 -10.24 16.84 11.30
N TYR A 109 -10.97 17.86 11.72
CA TYR A 109 -12.31 17.72 12.30
C TYR A 109 -13.39 17.89 11.22
N ARG A 110 -14.24 16.87 11.04
CA ARG A 110 -15.41 16.86 10.15
C ARG A 110 -16.63 16.37 10.92
N ASP A 111 -17.69 17.16 10.98
CA ASP A 111 -18.94 16.84 11.69
C ASP A 111 -18.70 16.33 13.13
N GLY A 112 -17.78 16.99 13.84
CA GLY A 112 -17.40 16.65 15.21
C GLY A 112 -16.55 15.38 15.35
N LYS A 113 -16.03 14.81 14.26
CA LYS A 113 -15.17 13.63 14.24
C LYS A 113 -13.77 13.99 13.77
N ALA A 114 -12.75 13.45 14.43
CA ALA A 114 -11.37 13.52 13.95
C ALA A 114 -11.13 12.44 12.88
N VAL A 115 -10.73 12.87 11.69
CA VAL A 115 -10.34 12.06 10.53
C VAL A 115 -8.93 12.46 10.10
N ALA A 116 -8.25 11.65 9.29
CA ALA A 116 -6.87 11.92 8.89
C ALA A 116 -6.65 11.78 7.37
N GLY A 117 -5.87 12.67 6.77
CA GLY A 117 -5.43 12.59 5.37
C GLY A 117 -4.01 12.02 5.20
N TYR A 118 -3.24 11.97 6.30
CA TYR A 118 -1.96 11.28 6.39
C TYR A 118 -1.95 10.34 7.58
N VAL A 119 -1.59 9.08 7.34
CA VAL A 119 -1.48 8.06 8.38
C VAL A 119 -0.21 7.24 8.26
N THR A 120 0.40 6.90 9.38
CA THR A 120 1.41 5.85 9.49
C THR A 120 0.81 4.66 10.20
N ILE A 121 1.02 3.47 9.66
CA ILE A 121 0.44 2.22 10.16
C ILE A 121 1.54 1.41 10.86
N TYR A 122 1.30 1.10 12.12
CA TYR A 122 2.16 0.25 12.93
C TYR A 122 1.47 -1.08 13.23
N THR A 123 2.25 -2.15 13.24
CA THR A 123 1.76 -3.50 13.51
C THR A 123 2.70 -4.22 14.45
N LYS A 124 2.22 -5.34 15.00
CA LYS A 124 3.08 -6.34 15.61
C LYS A 124 3.42 -7.38 14.55
N SER A 125 4.70 -7.45 14.19
CA SER A 125 5.15 -8.45 13.23
C SER A 125 5.03 -9.87 13.80
N ALA A 126 5.11 -10.89 12.93
CA ALA A 126 5.03 -12.30 13.35
C ALA A 126 6.08 -12.72 14.40
N ASN A 127 7.21 -12.01 14.50
CA ASN A 127 8.25 -12.25 15.51
C ASN A 127 8.00 -11.48 16.83
N GLY A 128 6.88 -10.77 16.94
CA GLY A 128 6.46 -10.02 18.11
C GLY A 128 7.01 -8.58 18.22
N LYS A 129 7.82 -8.11 17.26
CA LYS A 129 8.36 -6.74 17.25
C LYS A 129 7.37 -5.76 16.63
N ILE A 130 7.37 -4.52 17.11
CA ILE A 130 6.57 -3.44 16.53
C ILE A 130 7.29 -2.86 15.33
N VAL A 131 6.60 -2.82 14.18
CA VAL A 131 7.15 -2.36 12.90
C VAL A 131 6.30 -1.24 12.31
N CYS A 132 6.93 -0.37 11.52
CA CYS A 132 6.22 0.54 10.62
C CYS A 132 5.83 -0.25 9.36
N ALA A 133 4.55 -0.55 9.18
CA ALA A 133 4.06 -1.27 8.01
C ALA A 133 3.91 -0.36 6.78
N GLY A 134 3.98 0.95 6.98
CA GLY A 134 3.99 1.95 5.92
C GLY A 134 3.14 3.15 6.25
N SER A 135 3.28 4.18 5.44
CA SER A 135 2.53 5.43 5.55
C SER A 135 1.69 5.63 4.29
N LEU A 136 0.52 6.25 4.43
CA LEU A 136 -0.39 6.54 3.33
C LEU A 136 -0.78 8.02 3.39
N LYS A 137 -0.69 8.68 2.24
CA LYS A 137 -1.32 9.98 1.99
C LYS A 137 -2.54 9.72 1.14
N THR A 138 -3.71 10.12 1.63
CA THR A 138 -4.97 9.85 0.93
C THR A 138 -5.36 10.93 -0.08
N GLY A 139 -4.48 11.93 -0.27
CA GLY A 139 -4.59 12.97 -1.28
C GLY A 139 -5.43 14.19 -0.87
N VAL A 140 -5.63 15.09 -1.84
CA VAL A 140 -6.31 16.40 -1.72
C VAL A 140 -7.72 16.33 -1.12
N SER A 141 -8.16 17.47 -0.59
CA SER A 141 -9.37 17.70 0.21
C SER A 141 -10.53 16.72 -0.05
N LYS A 142 -11.00 16.06 1.02
CA LYS A 142 -12.17 15.16 1.12
C LYS A 142 -11.93 13.67 0.84
N ASN A 143 -10.70 13.25 0.57
CA ASN A 143 -10.35 11.82 0.61
C ASN A 143 -9.51 11.56 1.87
N TYR A 144 -10.18 11.21 2.98
CA TYR A 144 -9.53 10.86 4.24
C TYR A 144 -9.25 9.35 4.32
N PHE A 145 -8.46 8.92 5.30
CA PHE A 145 -8.18 7.52 5.57
C PHE A 145 -9.48 6.73 5.76
N ASN A 146 -9.71 5.81 4.81
CA ASN A 146 -11.00 5.20 4.59
C ASN A 146 -10.87 3.69 4.43
N MET A 147 -11.77 2.95 5.06
CA MET A 147 -11.78 1.50 5.04
C MET A 147 -13.19 0.97 4.82
N ASP A 148 -13.31 -0.09 4.01
CA ASP A 148 -14.56 -0.83 3.95
C ASP A 148 -14.75 -1.74 5.18
N LYS A 149 -15.92 -2.37 5.27
CA LYS A 149 -16.26 -3.30 6.37
C LYS A 149 -15.36 -4.53 6.47
N ASN A 150 -14.62 -4.86 5.41
CA ASN A 150 -13.68 -5.98 5.38
C ASN A 150 -12.25 -5.54 5.74
N GLY A 151 -12.03 -4.24 5.96
CA GLY A 151 -10.75 -3.68 6.33
C GLY A 151 -9.83 -3.41 5.14
N VAL A 152 -10.35 -3.36 3.91
CA VAL A 152 -9.58 -2.89 2.76
C VAL A 152 -9.50 -1.37 2.84
N ILE A 153 -8.28 -0.83 2.73
CA ILE A 153 -8.04 0.62 2.74
C ILE A 153 -8.23 1.15 1.32
N TYR A 154 -8.87 2.31 1.18
CA TYR A 154 -9.09 3.00 -0.09
C TYR A 154 -8.36 4.34 -0.12
N VAL A 155 -7.64 4.58 -1.22
CA VAL A 155 -6.94 5.83 -1.50
C VAL A 155 -7.23 6.21 -2.96
N LEU A 156 -7.74 7.42 -3.17
CA LEU A 156 -8.24 7.90 -4.47
C LEU A 156 -7.59 9.24 -4.84
N PRO A 157 -6.28 9.29 -5.13
CA PRO A 157 -5.63 10.54 -5.47
C PRO A 157 -5.93 10.89 -6.92
N GLY A 158 -6.99 11.66 -7.16
CA GLY A 158 -7.34 12.26 -8.44
C GLY A 158 -7.59 11.24 -9.56
N ASN A 159 -6.52 10.89 -10.27
CA ASN A 159 -6.52 10.01 -11.44
C ASN A 159 -6.07 8.58 -11.14
N ASN A 160 -5.82 8.25 -9.87
CA ASN A 160 -5.52 6.89 -9.46
C ASN A 160 -6.64 6.34 -8.55
N TYR A 161 -6.79 5.02 -8.60
CA TYR A 161 -7.55 4.21 -7.66
C TYR A 161 -6.58 3.23 -7.02
N GLU A 162 -6.46 3.30 -5.70
CA GLU A 162 -5.51 2.48 -4.96
C GLU A 162 -6.20 1.87 -3.75
N THR A 163 -6.00 0.58 -3.56
CA THR A 163 -6.46 -0.11 -2.36
C THR A 163 -5.36 -0.93 -1.75
N TYR A 164 -5.43 -1.09 -0.44
CA TYR A 164 -4.38 -1.76 0.33
C TYR A 164 -4.94 -2.76 1.31
N PHE A 165 -4.11 -3.75 1.57
CA PHE A 165 -4.19 -4.62 2.73
C PHE A 165 -2.81 -4.69 3.39
N LEU A 166 -2.71 -5.40 4.51
CA LEU A 166 -1.43 -5.71 5.13
C LEU A 166 -0.94 -7.11 4.71
N SER A 167 0.38 -7.28 4.69
CA SER A 167 1.00 -8.60 4.65
C SER A 167 0.56 -9.44 5.86
N VAL A 168 0.61 -10.77 5.71
CA VAL A 168 0.18 -11.71 6.76
C VAL A 168 1.02 -11.57 8.02
N ASP A 169 2.32 -11.29 7.86
CA ASP A 169 3.26 -11.06 8.95
C ASP A 169 3.21 -9.63 9.50
N GLY A 170 2.37 -8.75 8.91
CA GLY A 170 2.15 -7.37 9.32
C GLY A 170 3.27 -6.41 8.94
N THR A 171 4.34 -6.84 8.27
CA THR A 171 5.53 -6.02 8.05
C THR A 171 5.35 -4.94 7.00
N GLU A 172 4.38 -5.07 6.10
CA GLU A 172 4.21 -4.14 4.99
C GLU A 172 2.74 -3.95 4.59
N LEU A 173 2.41 -2.73 4.16
CA LEU A 173 1.25 -2.46 3.34
C LEU A 173 1.53 -2.92 1.92
N LEU A 174 0.53 -3.54 1.31
CA LEU A 174 0.62 -4.07 -0.03
C LEU A 174 -0.54 -3.53 -0.86
N HIS A 175 -0.24 -3.12 -2.10
CA HIS A 175 -1.28 -2.83 -3.07
C HIS A 175 -2.13 -4.08 -3.30
N LYS A 176 -3.42 -3.93 -3.02
CA LYS A 176 -4.44 -4.88 -3.45
C LYS A 176 -4.79 -4.58 -4.90
N ASP A 177 -5.28 -3.38 -5.18
CA ASP A 177 -5.60 -2.94 -6.53
C ASP A 177 -4.97 -1.56 -6.76
N PHE A 178 -4.39 -1.35 -7.94
CA PHE A 178 -3.85 -0.07 -8.38
C PHE A 178 -4.29 0.16 -9.81
N ILE A 179 -4.95 1.28 -10.09
CA ILE A 179 -5.41 1.66 -11.43
C ILE A 179 -5.10 3.13 -11.61
N GLN A 180 -4.49 3.47 -12.73
CA GLN A 180 -4.09 4.84 -13.06
C GLN A 180 -4.62 5.21 -14.44
N VAL A 181 -5.37 6.31 -14.50
CA VAL A 181 -5.82 6.91 -15.77
C VAL A 181 -4.61 7.51 -16.48
N ASP A 182 -4.47 7.20 -17.77
CA ASP A 182 -3.50 7.86 -18.64
C ASP A 182 -3.83 9.35 -18.73
N LYS A 183 -2.94 10.18 -18.16
CA LYS A 183 -3.14 11.64 -18.09
C LYS A 183 -3.03 12.32 -19.45
N SER A 184 -2.42 11.67 -20.44
CA SER A 184 -2.24 12.25 -21.77
C SER A 184 -3.48 12.13 -22.63
N THR A 185 -4.19 10.99 -22.52
CA THR A 185 -5.38 10.70 -23.31
C THR A 185 -6.67 10.92 -22.52
N MET A 186 -6.65 10.69 -21.20
CA MET A 186 -7.83 10.65 -20.32
C MET A 186 -8.91 9.66 -20.80
N GLU A 187 -8.54 8.71 -21.66
CA GLU A 187 -9.47 7.76 -22.32
C GLU A 187 -9.23 6.32 -21.87
N THR A 188 -8.00 6.00 -21.45
CA THR A 188 -7.59 4.67 -21.01
C THR A 188 -7.00 4.73 -19.61
N ALA A 189 -7.02 3.59 -18.93
CA ALA A 189 -6.31 3.39 -17.68
C ALA A 189 -5.53 2.09 -17.75
N TRP A 190 -4.42 2.04 -17.04
CA TRP A 190 -3.64 0.82 -16.82
C TRP A 190 -3.68 0.50 -15.33
N GLY A 191 -3.53 -0.77 -14.96
CA GLY A 191 -3.44 -1.14 -13.55
C GLY A 191 -3.09 -2.59 -13.31
N TYR A 192 -3.18 -2.97 -12.05
CA TYR A 192 -3.24 -4.36 -11.63
C TYR A 192 -4.23 -4.57 -10.49
N THR A 193 -4.66 -5.81 -10.35
CA THR A 193 -5.48 -6.26 -9.22
C THR A 193 -4.84 -7.45 -8.54
N ARG A 194 -5.22 -7.66 -7.28
CA ARG A 194 -4.76 -8.77 -6.46
C ARG A 194 -5.94 -9.24 -5.61
N ALA A 195 -6.23 -10.54 -5.69
CA ALA A 195 -7.38 -11.11 -5.00
C ALA A 195 -7.14 -11.18 -3.48
N THR A 196 -5.97 -11.66 -3.06
CA THR A 196 -5.56 -11.76 -1.65
C THR A 196 -4.12 -11.27 -1.45
N ASN A 197 -3.71 -11.09 -0.19
CA ASN A 197 -2.34 -10.68 0.16
C ASN A 197 -1.27 -11.75 -0.05
N LYS A 198 -1.63 -12.90 -0.62
CA LYS A 198 -0.72 -13.98 -1.01
C LYS A 198 -0.61 -14.17 -2.51
N ASP A 199 -1.53 -13.59 -3.27
CA ASP A 199 -1.58 -13.76 -4.72
C ASP A 199 -0.63 -12.79 -5.42
N LYS A 200 -0.20 -13.17 -6.62
CA LYS A 200 0.49 -12.24 -7.52
C LYS A 200 -0.49 -11.22 -8.07
N THR A 201 0.04 -10.06 -8.46
CA THR A 201 -0.73 -9.06 -9.21
C THR A 201 -1.07 -9.57 -10.60
N VAL A 202 -2.24 -9.18 -11.09
CA VAL A 202 -2.68 -9.40 -12.47
C VAL A 202 -2.82 -8.05 -13.14
N GLU A 203 -1.86 -7.74 -14.02
CA GLU A 203 -1.83 -6.51 -14.82
C GLU A 203 -2.82 -6.58 -15.97
N ARG A 204 -3.44 -5.45 -16.29
CA ARG A 204 -4.30 -5.28 -17.47
C ARG A 204 -4.57 -3.81 -17.76
N ASP A 205 -5.05 -3.55 -18.98
CA ASP A 205 -5.68 -2.29 -19.30
C ASP A 205 -7.13 -2.26 -18.80
N PHE A 206 -7.61 -1.06 -18.51
CA PHE A 206 -8.94 -0.73 -18.04
C PHE A 206 -9.53 0.33 -18.95
N THR A 207 -10.80 0.17 -19.30
CA THR A 207 -11.59 1.27 -19.85
C THR A 207 -11.87 2.32 -18.77
N LEU A 208 -12.12 3.57 -19.17
CA LEU A 208 -12.50 4.61 -18.22
C LEU A 208 -13.80 4.26 -17.46
N ALA A 209 -14.73 3.56 -18.13
CA ALA A 209 -15.96 3.08 -17.50
C ALA A 209 -15.66 2.08 -16.38
N GLU A 210 -14.76 1.12 -16.60
CA GLU A 210 -14.31 0.20 -15.55
C GLU A 210 -13.64 0.95 -14.39
N PHE A 211 -12.72 1.88 -14.68
CA PHE A 211 -12.10 2.71 -13.66
C PHE A 211 -13.14 3.43 -12.78
N GLN A 212 -14.15 4.05 -13.40
CA GLN A 212 -15.24 4.72 -12.69
C GLN A 212 -16.06 3.75 -11.82
N GLU A 213 -16.31 2.52 -12.31
CA GLU A 213 -16.96 1.48 -11.50
C GLU A 213 -16.11 1.04 -10.29
N TYR A 214 -14.78 1.07 -10.39
CA TYR A 214 -13.92 0.85 -9.24
C TYR A 214 -14.02 2.01 -8.24
N CYS A 215 -13.93 3.27 -8.70
CA CYS A 215 -14.05 4.44 -7.82
C CYS A 215 -15.38 4.48 -7.06
N LYS A 216 -16.49 4.02 -7.65
CA LYS A 216 -17.80 3.93 -6.99
C LYS A 216 -17.86 2.92 -5.83
N LYS A 217 -16.92 1.97 -5.76
CA LYS A 217 -16.88 0.97 -4.66
C LYS A 217 -16.24 1.53 -3.40
N ALA A 218 -15.46 2.59 -3.52
CA ALA A 218 -14.82 3.17 -2.36
C ALA A 218 -15.89 3.68 -1.40
N PRO A 219 -15.76 3.39 -0.10
CA PRO A 219 -16.67 3.99 0.87
C PRO A 219 -16.53 5.51 0.79
N HIS A 220 -17.59 6.24 1.07
CA HIS A 220 -17.51 7.69 1.23
C HIS A 220 -17.34 8.02 2.72
N GLU A 221 -18.01 9.06 3.21
CA GLU A 221 -17.85 9.56 4.57
C GLU A 221 -18.16 8.52 5.66
N GLU A 222 -18.99 7.52 5.34
CA GLU A 222 -19.32 6.41 6.23
C GLU A 222 -18.16 5.47 6.52
N GLY A 223 -17.16 5.39 5.64
CA GLY A 223 -15.98 4.53 5.83
C GLY A 223 -14.77 5.26 6.42
N TYR A 224 -14.87 6.57 6.69
CA TYR A 224 -13.78 7.30 7.34
C TYR A 224 -13.46 6.71 8.71
N VAL A 225 -12.19 6.38 8.90
CA VAL A 225 -11.68 5.92 10.18
C VAL A 225 -11.67 7.10 11.14
N LYS A 226 -12.28 6.89 12.31
CA LYS A 226 -12.32 7.89 13.39
C LYS A 226 -11.08 7.74 14.26
N PHE A 227 -10.39 8.84 14.48
CA PHE A 227 -9.21 8.91 15.34
C PHE A 227 -9.58 9.42 16.73
N THR A 228 -8.93 8.86 17.74
CA THR A 228 -8.87 9.45 19.08
C THR A 228 -7.70 10.42 19.09
N VAL A 229 -7.95 11.68 19.45
CA VAL A 229 -6.92 12.72 19.56
C VAL A 229 -6.42 12.76 21.00
N LYS A 230 -5.10 12.84 21.17
CA LYS A 230 -4.43 12.97 22.47
C LYS A 230 -4.37 14.43 22.90
#